data_AF-A0A3B8XGI4-F1
#
_entry.id   AF-A0A3B8XGI4-F1
#
_cell.length_a   1.000
_cell.length_b   1.000
_cell.length_c   1.000
_cell.angle_alpha   90.00
_cell.angle_beta   90.00
_cell.angle_gamma   90.00
#
_symmetry.space_group_name_H-M   'P 1'
#
loop_
_entity.id
_entity.type
_entity.pdbx_description
1 polymer ?
#
loop_
_entity_poly.entity_id
_entity_poly.type
_entity_poly.pdbx_seq_one_letter_code
_entity_poly.pdbx_strand_id
1 'polypeptide(L)'
;LQQQLRSSTASSAFLNIKSSMLGRIDAGFGTPDSNSSIAGAVSSLATMLQELIDNPESEPARASFINEASNLATKLNQTSDTIQAMRLEAERNIAAGVEQANALLNTIASVNNQIASRQAGSLSIGD
;
A
#
# COMPACT_ATOMS: atom_id res chain seq x y z
N LEU A 1 11.82 10.20 22.84
CA LEU A 1 10.45 9.66 23.01
C LEU A 1 9.46 10.10 21.92
N GLN A 2 9.05 11.38 21.82
CA GLN A 2 8.04 11.78 20.80
C GLN A 2 8.49 11.61 19.34
N GLN A 3 9.74 11.93 19.03
CA GLN A 3 10.31 11.71 17.70
C GLN A 3 10.41 10.22 17.36
N GLN A 4 10.73 9.39 18.37
CA GLN A 4 10.73 7.92 18.28
C GLN A 4 9.33 7.36 18.03
N LEU A 5 8.31 7.89 18.71
CA LEU A 5 6.91 7.49 18.52
C LEU A 5 6.44 7.79 17.09
N ARG A 6 6.77 8.97 16.55
CA ARG A 6 6.46 9.31 15.15
C ARG A 6 7.13 8.37 14.15
N SER A 7 8.43 8.12 14.31
CA SER A 7 9.16 7.20 13.43
C SER A 7 8.66 5.76 13.53
N SER A 8 8.29 5.33 14.75
CA SER A 8 7.70 4.01 14.98
C SER A 8 6.33 3.85 14.32
N THR A 9 5.45 4.85 14.44
CA THR A 9 4.12 4.83 13.81
C THR A 9 4.22 4.82 12.29
N ALA A 10 5.11 5.64 11.70
CA ALA A 10 5.36 5.64 10.26
C ALA A 10 5.89 4.29 9.76
N SER A 11 6.80 3.67 10.52
CA SER A 11 7.35 2.34 10.20
C SER A 11 6.27 1.25 10.30
N SER A 12 5.44 1.25 11.34
CA SER A 12 4.35 0.29 11.48
C SER A 12 3.30 0.44 10.38
N ALA A 13 2.95 1.67 10.01
CA ALA A 13 2.05 1.92 8.89
C ALA A 13 2.63 1.34 7.59
N PHE A 14 3.88 1.70 7.27
CA PHE A 14 4.61 1.17 6.10
C PHE A 14 4.62 -0.36 6.06
N LEU A 15 4.92 -1.01 7.20
CA LEU A 15 4.93 -2.46 7.31
C LEU A 15 3.54 -3.08 7.12
N ASN A 16 2.48 -2.47 7.64
CA ASN A 16 1.10 -2.92 7.43
C ASN A 16 0.69 -2.82 5.96
N ILE A 17 1.06 -1.73 5.28
CA ILE A 17 0.79 -1.56 3.84
C ILE A 17 1.54 -2.61 3.05
N LYS A 18 2.83 -2.81 3.36
CA LYS A 18 3.64 -3.84 2.71
C LYS A 18 3.04 -5.23 2.93
N SER A 19 2.59 -5.54 4.15
CA SER A 19 1.94 -6.81 4.47
C SER A 19 0.61 -7.00 3.73
N SER A 20 -0.21 -5.95 3.64
CA SER A 20 -1.47 -5.96 2.90
C SER A 20 -1.25 -6.11 1.39
N MET A 21 -0.26 -5.40 0.85
CA MET A 21 0.20 -5.55 -0.53
C MET A 21 0.65 -6.97 -0.81
N LEU A 22 1.51 -7.53 0.03
CA LEU A 22 1.98 -8.90 -0.11
C LEU A 22 0.83 -9.90 0.00
N GLY A 23 -0.13 -9.70 0.91
CA GLY A 23 -1.31 -10.57 1.02
C GLY A 23 -2.25 -10.49 -0.19
N ARG A 24 -2.42 -9.31 -0.80
CA ARG A 24 -3.24 -9.15 -2.02
C ARG A 24 -2.51 -9.64 -3.26
N ILE A 25 -1.20 -9.45 -3.32
CA ILE A 25 -0.33 -10.04 -4.33
C ILE A 25 -0.41 -11.56 -4.23
N ASP A 26 -0.28 -12.13 -3.03
CA ASP A 26 -0.41 -13.57 -2.77
C ASP A 26 -1.79 -14.10 -3.17
N ALA A 27 -2.86 -13.39 -2.83
CA ALA A 27 -4.22 -13.73 -3.27
C ALA A 27 -4.40 -13.63 -4.80
N GLY A 28 -3.74 -12.68 -5.47
CA GLY A 28 -3.74 -12.51 -6.93
C GLY A 28 -2.79 -13.46 -7.67
N PHE A 29 -1.76 -13.96 -6.99
CA PHE A 29 -0.91 -15.05 -7.44
C PHE A 29 -1.62 -16.40 -7.29
N GLY A 30 -2.58 -16.53 -6.39
CA GLY A 30 -3.38 -17.73 -6.20
C GLY A 30 -2.51 -19.00 -6.04
N THR A 31 -3.11 -20.18 -6.18
CA THR A 31 -2.34 -21.39 -6.44
C THR A 31 -2.00 -21.46 -7.94
N PRO A 32 -0.84 -22.04 -8.34
CA PRO A 32 -0.47 -22.21 -9.74
C PRO A 32 -1.56 -22.90 -10.60
N ASP A 33 -2.40 -23.71 -9.96
CA ASP A 33 -3.52 -24.44 -10.57
C ASP A 33 -4.75 -23.56 -10.87
N SER A 34 -4.74 -22.30 -10.40
CA SER A 34 -5.80 -21.35 -10.66
C SER A 34 -5.51 -20.52 -11.91
N ASN A 35 -6.33 -20.69 -12.96
CA ASN A 35 -6.36 -19.79 -14.13
C ASN A 35 -6.65 -18.33 -13.75
N SER A 36 -7.12 -18.07 -12.52
CA SER A 36 -7.31 -16.71 -11.99
C SER A 36 -6.07 -16.14 -11.31
N SER A 37 -4.89 -16.73 -11.47
CA SER A 37 -3.61 -16.13 -11.06
C SER A 37 -2.94 -15.30 -12.17
N ILE A 38 -1.93 -14.50 -11.83
CA ILE A 38 -1.02 -13.88 -12.82
C ILE A 38 -0.16 -14.97 -13.49
N ALA A 39 0.36 -15.92 -12.70
CA ALA A 39 1.16 -17.02 -13.21
C ALA A 39 0.38 -17.90 -14.20
N GLY A 40 -0.87 -18.21 -13.89
CA GLY A 40 -1.81 -18.90 -14.77
C GLY A 40 -2.06 -18.13 -16.06
N ALA A 41 -2.31 -16.82 -15.99
CA ALA A 41 -2.47 -15.98 -17.18
C ALA A 41 -1.21 -15.97 -18.08
N VAL A 42 0.00 -15.95 -17.48
CA VAL A 42 1.26 -16.06 -18.24
C VAL A 42 1.39 -17.44 -18.89
N SER A 43 1.04 -18.52 -18.18
CA SER A 43 1.06 -19.88 -18.71
C SER A 43 0.07 -20.08 -19.86
N SER A 44 -1.15 -19.55 -19.74
CA SER A 44 -2.17 -19.56 -20.79
C SER A 44 -1.70 -18.80 -22.03
N LEU A 45 -1.12 -17.61 -21.85
CA LEU A 45 -0.55 -16.84 -22.95
C LEU A 45 0.59 -17.61 -23.65
N ALA A 46 1.48 -18.25 -22.90
CA ALA A 46 2.56 -19.06 -23.47
C ALA A 46 2.02 -20.25 -24.27
N THR A 47 0.96 -20.90 -23.79
CA THR A 47 0.28 -21.99 -24.49
C THR A 47 -0.33 -21.52 -25.81
N MET A 48 -1.05 -20.40 -25.80
CA MET A 48 -1.65 -19.83 -27.02
C MET A 48 -0.59 -19.29 -27.99
N LEU A 49 0.54 -18.81 -27.48
CA LEU A 49 1.67 -18.43 -28.33
C LEU A 49 2.24 -19.65 -29.06
N GLN A 50 2.38 -20.79 -28.39
CA GLN A 50 2.84 -22.02 -29.03
C GLN A 50 1.86 -22.47 -30.12
N GLU A 51 0.55 -22.46 -29.83
CA GLU A 51 -0.48 -22.82 -30.82
C GLU A 51 -0.45 -21.91 -32.05
N LEU A 52 -0.21 -20.60 -31.85
CA LEU A 52 -0.03 -19.64 -32.93
C LEU A 52 1.25 -19.87 -33.73
N ILE A 53 2.35 -20.26 -33.08
CA ILE A 53 3.61 -20.60 -33.76
C ILE A 53 3.42 -21.83 -34.65
N ASP A 54 2.70 -22.84 -34.17
CA ASP A 54 2.45 -24.07 -34.90
C ASP A 54 1.47 -23.85 -36.09
N ASN A 55 0.59 -22.84 -36.01
CA ASN A 55 -0.45 -22.54 -37.01
C ASN A 55 -0.61 -21.03 -37.27
N PRO A 56 0.39 -20.32 -37.81
CA PRO A 56 0.38 -18.85 -37.91
C PRO A 56 -0.71 -18.30 -38.84
N GLU A 57 -1.11 -19.06 -39.85
CA GLU A 57 -2.19 -18.72 -40.78
C GLU A 57 -3.59 -18.88 -40.19
N SER A 58 -3.74 -19.61 -39.07
CA SER A 58 -5.00 -19.82 -38.38
C SER A 58 -5.52 -18.51 -37.75
N GLU A 59 -6.64 -18.00 -38.26
CA GLU A 59 -7.32 -16.85 -37.67
C GLU A 59 -7.77 -17.12 -36.22
N PRO A 60 -8.38 -18.29 -35.90
CA PRO A 60 -8.69 -18.64 -34.52
C PRO A 60 -7.47 -18.57 -33.59
N ALA A 61 -6.30 -19.09 -34.00
CA ALA A 61 -5.10 -19.08 -33.17
C ALA A 61 -4.61 -17.65 -32.87
N ARG A 62 -4.63 -16.76 -33.88
CA ARG A 62 -4.30 -15.34 -33.69
C ARG A 62 -5.26 -14.65 -32.73
N ALA A 63 -6.57 -14.89 -32.88
CA ALA A 63 -7.59 -14.30 -32.03
C ALA A 63 -7.44 -14.75 -30.57
N SER A 64 -7.23 -16.04 -30.33
CA SER A 64 -7.01 -16.60 -29.00
C SER A 64 -5.76 -16.01 -28.33
N PHE A 65 -4.64 -15.89 -29.04
CA PHE A 65 -3.43 -15.26 -28.51
C PHE A 65 -3.66 -13.80 -28.10
N ILE A 66 -4.34 -13.00 -28.94
CA ILE A 66 -4.64 -11.60 -28.64
C ILE A 66 -5.56 -11.50 -27.39
N ASN A 67 -6.55 -12.38 -27.29
CA ASN A 67 -7.44 -12.41 -26.13
C ASN A 67 -6.67 -12.70 -24.83
N GLU A 68 -5.79 -13.70 -24.82
CA GLU A 68 -4.98 -14.00 -23.63
C GLU A 68 -3.99 -12.88 -23.30
N ALA A 69 -3.41 -12.22 -24.31
CA ALA A 69 -2.53 -11.06 -24.10
C ALA A 69 -3.31 -9.89 -23.45
N SER A 70 -4.54 -9.64 -23.91
CA SER A 70 -5.44 -8.63 -23.35
C SER A 70 -5.86 -8.96 -21.92
N ASN A 71 -6.14 -10.23 -21.63
CA ASN A 71 -6.45 -10.72 -20.29
C ASN A 71 -5.28 -10.47 -19.32
N LEU A 72 -4.06 -10.82 -19.72
CA LEU A 72 -2.86 -10.58 -18.91
C LEU A 72 -2.64 -9.08 -18.65
N ALA A 73 -2.73 -8.26 -19.69
CA ALA A 73 -2.56 -6.81 -19.57
C ALA A 73 -3.60 -6.19 -18.62
N THR A 74 -4.87 -6.58 -18.75
CA THR A 74 -5.96 -6.13 -17.87
C THR A 74 -5.66 -6.45 -16.41
N LYS A 75 -5.13 -7.64 -16.14
CA LYS A 75 -4.82 -8.09 -14.79
C LYS A 75 -3.64 -7.37 -14.16
N LEU A 76 -2.61 -7.09 -14.96
CA LEU A 76 -1.47 -6.27 -14.52
C LEU A 76 -1.92 -4.85 -14.19
N ASN A 77 -2.79 -4.26 -15.02
CA ASN A 77 -3.35 -2.93 -14.77
C ASN A 77 -4.18 -2.90 -13.47
N GLN A 78 -5.09 -3.85 -13.28
CA GLN A 78 -5.89 -3.96 -12.05
C GLN A 78 -5.03 -4.12 -10.79
N THR A 79 -3.95 -4.89 -10.90
CA THR A 79 -2.98 -5.08 -9.81
C THR A 79 -2.25 -3.77 -9.52
N SER A 80 -1.81 -3.06 -10.56
CA SER A 80 -1.18 -1.74 -10.42
C SER A 80 -2.11 -0.73 -9.73
N ASP A 81 -3.36 -0.62 -10.18
CA ASP A 81 -4.37 0.28 -9.60
C ASP A 81 -4.62 -0.02 -8.13
N THR A 82 -4.75 -1.30 -7.81
CA THR A 82 -4.86 -1.81 -6.44
C THR A 82 -3.69 -1.35 -5.57
N ILE A 83 -2.46 -1.45 -6.08
CA ILE A 83 -1.25 -1.00 -5.38
C ILE A 83 -1.26 0.51 -5.18
N GLN A 84 -1.61 1.29 -6.20
CA GLN A 84 -1.70 2.75 -6.08
C GLN A 84 -2.75 3.16 -5.05
N ALA A 85 -3.90 2.48 -5.00
CA ALA A 85 -4.94 2.74 -4.01
C ALA A 85 -4.46 2.50 -2.58
N MET A 86 -3.75 1.41 -2.32
CA MET A 86 -3.16 1.14 -1.00
C MET A 86 -2.08 2.15 -0.63
N ARG A 87 -1.28 2.63 -1.61
CA ARG A 87 -0.31 3.70 -1.37
C ARG A 87 -1.01 5.02 -1.00
N LEU A 88 -2.13 5.35 -1.62
CA LEU A 88 -2.88 6.55 -1.26
C LEU A 88 -3.51 6.45 0.13
N GLU A 89 -4.03 5.28 0.50
CA GLU A 89 -4.56 5.02 1.84
C GLU A 89 -3.46 5.15 2.91
N ALA A 90 -2.28 4.61 2.63
CA ALA A 90 -1.09 4.78 3.45
C ALA A 90 -0.75 6.24 3.73
N GLU A 91 -0.65 7.03 2.66
CA GLU A 91 -0.30 8.45 2.72
C GLU A 91 -1.32 9.23 3.57
N ARG A 92 -2.62 8.91 3.44
CA ARG A 92 -3.68 9.49 4.27
C ARG A 92 -3.53 9.12 5.76
N ASN A 93 -3.25 7.85 6.06
CA ASN A 93 -3.06 7.40 7.43
C ASN A 93 -1.83 8.05 8.08
N ILE A 94 -0.75 8.23 7.32
CA ILE A 94 0.45 8.96 7.78
C ILE A 94 0.10 10.43 8.06
N ALA A 95 -0.62 11.10 7.15
CA ALA A 95 -1.01 12.49 7.33
C ALA A 95 -1.86 12.69 8.60
N ALA A 96 -2.85 11.83 8.82
CA ALA A 96 -3.68 11.84 10.03
C ALA A 96 -2.85 11.61 11.30
N GLY A 97 -1.89 10.67 11.26
CA GLY A 97 -0.98 10.43 12.38
C GLY A 97 -0.09 11.63 12.70
N VAL A 98 0.38 12.37 11.69
CA VAL A 98 1.15 13.61 11.88
C VAL A 98 0.29 14.72 12.48
N GLU A 99 -0.94 14.89 12.01
CA GLU A 99 -1.88 15.88 12.55
C GLU A 99 -2.17 15.62 14.04
N GLN A 100 -2.46 14.37 14.40
CA GLN A 100 -2.67 13.97 15.79
C GLN A 100 -1.43 14.22 16.65
N ALA A 101 -0.24 13.91 16.14
CA ALA A 101 1.01 14.17 16.86
C ALA A 101 1.19 15.68 17.11
N ASN A 102 0.92 16.54 16.13
CA ASN A 102 1.01 17.99 16.29
C ASN A 102 0.01 18.53 17.31
N ALA A 103 -1.23 18.02 17.33
CA ALA A 103 -2.24 18.40 18.33
C ALA A 103 -1.79 18.05 19.76
N LEU A 104 -1.21 16.85 19.95
CA LEU A 104 -0.66 16.44 21.24
C LEU A 104 0.53 17.29 21.66
N LEU A 105 1.42 17.66 20.73
CA LEU A 105 2.56 18.54 21.00
C LEU A 105 2.11 19.94 21.47
N ASN A 106 1.10 20.52 20.82
CA ASN A 106 0.53 21.81 21.22
C ASN A 106 -0.09 21.73 22.62
N THR A 107 -0.77 20.62 22.94
CA THR A 107 -1.32 20.38 24.27
C THR A 107 -0.22 20.33 25.33
N ILE A 108 0.88 19.61 25.05
CA ILE A 108 2.03 19.52 25.96
C ILE A 108 2.69 20.89 26.15
N ALA A 109 2.87 21.68 25.08
CA ALA A 109 3.41 23.03 25.17
C ALA A 109 2.52 23.94 26.04
N SER A 110 1.20 23.87 25.89
CA SER A 110 0.24 24.61 26.72
C SER A 110 0.34 24.22 28.20
N VAL A 111 0.40 22.93 28.49
CA VAL A 111 0.57 22.42 29.87
C VAL A 111 1.90 22.89 30.46
N ASN A 112 3.00 22.84 29.71
CA ASN A 112 4.31 23.32 30.17
C ASN A 112 4.27 24.82 30.52
N ASN A 113 3.62 25.65 29.69
CA ASN A 113 3.46 27.08 29.98
C ASN A 113 2.64 27.33 31.27
N GLN A 114 1.58 26.54 31.50
CA GLN A 114 0.78 26.63 32.72
C GLN A 114 1.57 26.21 33.97
N ILE A 115 2.43 25.20 33.86
CA ILE A 115 3.29 24.77 34.97
C ILE A 115 4.30 25.88 35.30
N ALA A 116 4.96 26.43 34.28
CA ALA A 116 5.95 27.50 34.45
C ALA A 116 5.33 28.76 35.08
N SER A 117 4.13 29.16 34.65
CA SER A 117 3.45 30.33 35.23
C SER A 117 3.06 30.14 36.69
N ARG A 118 2.61 28.94 37.07
CA ARG A 118 2.31 28.60 38.48
C ARG A 118 3.57 28.57 39.35
N GLN A 119 4.68 28.04 38.85
CA GLN A 119 5.97 28.07 39.55
C GLN A 119 6.49 29.50 39.76
N ALA A 120 6.39 30.37 38.74
CA ALA A 120 6.76 31.77 38.88
C ALA A 120 5.86 32.51 39.90
N GLY A 121 4.57 32.22 39.90
CA GLY A 121 3.62 32.77 40.88
C GLY A 121 3.91 32.32 42.32
N SER A 122 4.33 31.07 42.54
CA SER A 122 4.70 30.62 43.90
C SER A 122 6.00 31.25 44.40
N LEU A 123 6.93 31.58 43.51
CA LEU A 123 8.16 32.29 43.86
C LEU A 123 7.87 33.75 44.23
N SER A 124 6.90 34.39 43.55
CA SER A 124 6.51 35.79 43.81
C SER A 124 5.66 36.00 45.08
N ILE A 125 5.10 34.95 45.66
CA ILE A 125 4.32 35.03 46.93
C ILE A 125 5.22 34.76 48.14
N GLY A 126 6.44 34.26 47.92
CA GLY A 126 7.40 33.89 48.97
C GLY A 126 8.45 34.95 49.34
N ASP A 127 8.52 36.07 48.61
CA ASP A 127 9.39 37.24 48.87
C ASP A 127 8.56 38.45 49.33
#